data_AF-A0A7S0K6F1-F1
#
_entry.id   AF-A0A7S0K6F1-F1
#
_cell.length_a   1.000
_cell.length_b   1.000
_cell.length_c   1.000
_cell.angle_alpha   90.00
_cell.angle_beta   90.00
_cell.angle_gamma   90.00
#
_symmetry.space_group_name_H-M   'P 1'
#
loop_
_entity.id
_entity.type
_entity.pdbx_description
1 polymer ?
#
loop_
_entity_poly.entity_id
_entity_poly.type
_entity_poly.pdbx_seq_one_letter_code
_entity_poly.pdbx_strand_id
1 'polypeptide(L)'
;SDAGSSPASLSAVCRRIRVLNALRRPAVGCAMTAFQLEVLTPAAAADRLSQQLQHDAALRVCQCMGLPTRRVLEHWAAAKVAKCRPDEEAATLQVVSQRLQAEPGVSFADVAAAAHASGRAHIARSLLRLEPRLRRKVPLLLQMREGAAALDAALRGADLGLV
;
A
#
# COMPACT_ATOMS: atom_id res chain seq x y z
N SER A 1 17.12 -22.11 -39.60
CA SER A 1 16.69 -20.70 -39.73
C SER A 1 15.32 -20.55 -39.13
N ASP A 2 15.18 -19.52 -38.30
CA ASP A 2 13.95 -18.85 -37.86
C ASP A 2 12.87 -19.65 -37.15
N ALA A 3 12.96 -19.64 -35.81
CA ALA A 3 11.79 -19.58 -34.95
C ALA A 3 12.05 -18.50 -33.90
N GLY A 4 11.36 -17.37 -34.05
CA GLY A 4 11.65 -16.12 -33.37
C GLY A 4 11.81 -16.25 -31.86
N SER A 5 12.99 -15.84 -31.39
CA SER A 5 13.17 -15.27 -30.06
C SER A 5 12.28 -14.03 -29.96
N SER A 6 11.01 -14.27 -29.66
CA SER A 6 9.98 -13.25 -29.60
C SER A 6 10.46 -12.08 -28.72
N PRO A 7 10.27 -10.80 -29.10
CA PRO A 7 10.67 -9.66 -28.26
C PRO A 7 10.04 -9.71 -26.85
N ALA A 8 8.96 -10.46 -26.69
CA ALA A 8 8.36 -10.81 -25.42
C ALA A 8 9.29 -11.59 -24.47
N SER A 9 10.10 -12.54 -24.97
CA SER A 9 11.02 -13.33 -24.13
C SER A 9 12.20 -12.50 -23.65
N LEU A 10 12.77 -11.65 -24.52
CA LEU A 10 13.84 -10.72 -24.15
C LEU A 10 13.37 -9.66 -23.16
N SER A 11 12.17 -9.10 -23.34
CA SER A 11 11.61 -8.13 -22.40
C SER A 11 11.34 -8.74 -21.02
N ALA A 12 10.88 -9.99 -20.96
CA ALA A 12 10.69 -10.73 -19.71
C ALA A 12 12.02 -10.99 -18.98
N VAL A 13 13.05 -11.43 -19.72
CA VAL A 13 14.41 -11.63 -19.18
C VAL A 13 15.01 -10.31 -18.67
N CYS A 14 14.86 -9.21 -19.41
CA CYS A 14 15.32 -7.89 -18.99
C CYS A 14 14.61 -7.39 -17.72
N ARG A 15 13.29 -7.57 -17.61
CA ARG A 15 12.52 -7.24 -16.39
C ARG A 15 13.04 -8.05 -15.20
N ARG A 16 13.32 -9.33 -15.42
CA ARG A 16 13.87 -10.24 -14.40
C ARG A 16 15.23 -9.79 -13.90
N ILE A 17 16.17 -9.46 -14.79
CA ILE A 17 17.50 -8.94 -14.42
C ILE A 17 17.37 -7.61 -13.67
N ARG A 18 16.45 -6.72 -14.07
CA ARG A 18 16.19 -5.45 -13.35
C ARG A 18 15.66 -5.69 -11.93
N VAL A 19 14.74 -6.63 -11.75
CA VAL A 19 14.25 -7.02 -10.43
C VAL A 19 15.39 -7.58 -9.57
N LEU A 20 16.20 -8.50 -10.12
CA LEU A 20 17.35 -9.06 -9.42
C LEU A 20 18.37 -7.99 -9.03
N ASN A 21 18.68 -7.05 -9.93
CA ASN A 21 19.56 -5.91 -9.62
C ASN A 21 18.97 -4.95 -8.59
N ALA A 22 17.64 -4.77 -8.57
CA ALA A 22 16.98 -3.94 -7.55
C ALA A 22 17.03 -4.59 -6.15
N LEU A 23 16.99 -5.92 -6.09
CA LEU A 23 17.09 -6.73 -4.86
C LEU A 23 18.53 -6.88 -4.36
N ARG A 24 19.53 -6.84 -5.26
CA ARG A 24 20.97 -7.05 -4.93
C ARG A 24 21.68 -5.82 -4.36
N ARG A 25 21.02 -4.66 -4.23
CA ARG A 25 21.65 -3.45 -3.67
C ARG A 25 21.95 -3.68 -2.18
N PRO A 26 23.15 -3.33 -1.68
CA PRO A 26 23.61 -3.67 -0.32
C PRO A 26 22.79 -3.06 0.83
N ALA A 27 21.92 -2.07 0.56
CA ALA A 27 20.95 -1.55 1.52
C ALA A 27 19.73 -2.48 1.73
N VAL A 28 19.53 -3.43 0.83
CA VAL A 28 18.46 -4.43 0.88
C VAL A 28 19.12 -5.70 1.40
N GLY A 29 19.06 -5.95 2.70
CA GLY A 29 19.57 -7.16 3.35
C GLY A 29 18.80 -8.44 2.97
N CYS A 30 18.31 -8.55 1.73
CA CYS A 30 17.56 -9.70 1.24
C CYS A 30 18.47 -10.56 0.37
N ALA A 31 18.90 -11.69 0.91
CA ALA A 31 19.40 -12.81 0.14
C ALA A 31 18.23 -13.55 -0.56
N MET A 32 17.37 -12.83 -1.29
CA MET A 32 16.46 -13.50 -2.24
C MET A 32 17.30 -13.88 -3.46
N THR A 33 17.81 -15.10 -3.45
CA THR A 33 18.53 -15.67 -4.59
C THR A 33 17.62 -15.72 -5.81
N ALA A 34 18.19 -15.50 -7.01
CA ALA A 34 17.44 -15.45 -8.26
C ALA A 34 16.52 -16.65 -8.49
N PHE A 35 16.90 -17.80 -7.93
CA PHE A 35 16.16 -19.05 -7.93
C PHE A 35 14.84 -18.99 -7.14
N GLN A 36 14.80 -18.26 -6.02
CA GLN A 36 13.55 -18.08 -5.26
C GLN A 36 12.55 -17.24 -6.06
N LEU A 37 13.03 -16.29 -6.85
CA LEU A 37 12.19 -15.50 -7.78
C LEU A 37 11.75 -16.32 -9.01
N GLU A 38 12.41 -17.45 -9.33
CA GLU A 38 12.01 -18.39 -10.41
C GLU A 38 10.85 -19.27 -9.98
N VAL A 39 10.82 -19.68 -8.71
CA VAL A 39 9.77 -20.52 -8.17
C VAL A 39 8.57 -19.68 -7.67
N LEU A 40 8.79 -18.43 -7.28
CA LEU A 40 7.73 -17.54 -6.77
C LEU A 40 7.11 -16.70 -7.86
N THR A 41 5.77 -16.60 -7.86
CA THR A 41 5.07 -15.60 -8.65
C THR A 41 5.51 -14.19 -8.22
N PRO A 42 5.61 -13.24 -9.15
CA PRO A 42 6.07 -11.88 -8.85
C PRO A 42 5.17 -11.16 -7.81
N ALA A 43 3.89 -11.55 -7.73
CA ALA A 43 2.98 -11.09 -6.68
C ALA A 43 3.39 -11.62 -5.30
N ALA A 44 3.67 -12.92 -5.17
CA ALA A 44 4.13 -13.50 -3.90
C ALA A 44 5.50 -12.94 -3.47
N ALA A 45 6.36 -12.61 -4.42
CA ALA A 45 7.63 -11.91 -4.14
C ALA A 45 7.38 -10.50 -3.57
N ALA A 46 6.49 -9.71 -4.18
CA ALA A 46 6.14 -8.38 -3.67
C ALA A 46 5.49 -8.43 -2.28
N ASP A 47 4.64 -9.41 -2.02
CA ASP A 47 4.01 -9.62 -0.71
C ASP A 47 5.06 -9.99 0.35
N ARG A 48 5.98 -10.91 0.06
CA ARG A 48 7.09 -11.25 0.98
C ARG A 48 7.99 -10.05 1.28
N LEU A 49 8.36 -9.27 0.25
CA LEU A 49 9.16 -8.07 0.44
C LEU A 49 8.43 -7.03 1.30
N SER A 50 7.10 -6.94 1.15
CA SER A 50 6.27 -6.06 1.99
C SER A 50 6.26 -6.54 3.46
N GLN A 51 6.15 -7.84 3.69
CA GLN A 51 6.24 -8.44 5.03
C GLN A 51 7.62 -8.22 5.69
N GLN A 52 8.68 -8.21 4.89
CA GLN A 52 10.05 -7.88 5.34
C GLN A 52 10.30 -6.36 5.49
N LEU A 53 9.27 -5.53 5.34
CA LEU A 53 9.33 -4.06 5.40
C LEU A 53 10.20 -3.42 4.31
N GLN A 54 10.48 -4.15 3.23
CA GLN A 54 11.26 -3.68 2.08
C GLN A 54 10.34 -3.10 1.00
N HIS A 55 9.56 -2.08 1.35
CA HIS A 55 8.50 -1.55 0.50
C HIS A 55 9.02 -0.92 -0.81
N ASP A 56 10.18 -0.27 -0.81
CA ASP A 56 10.76 0.29 -2.04
C ASP A 56 11.26 -0.79 -3.01
N ALA A 57 11.65 -1.97 -2.50
CA ALA A 57 11.95 -3.12 -3.34
C ALA A 57 10.66 -3.70 -3.92
N ALA A 58 9.64 -3.92 -3.07
CA ALA A 58 8.33 -4.41 -3.50
C ALA A 58 7.69 -3.53 -4.58
N LEU A 59 7.74 -2.20 -4.42
CA LEU A 59 7.22 -1.24 -5.41
C LEU A 59 7.95 -1.37 -6.76
N ARG A 60 9.28 -1.52 -6.75
CA ARG A 60 10.06 -1.70 -7.98
C ARG A 60 9.71 -3.01 -8.67
N VAL A 61 9.49 -4.10 -7.92
CA VAL A 61 9.00 -5.36 -8.48
C VAL A 61 7.63 -5.17 -9.14
N CYS A 62 6.69 -4.50 -8.45
CA CYS A 62 5.38 -4.21 -9.00
C CYS A 62 5.45 -3.40 -10.30
N GLN A 63 6.24 -2.31 -10.31
CA GLN A 63 6.44 -1.47 -11.50
C GLN A 63 7.07 -2.23 -12.67
N CYS A 64 8.10 -3.06 -12.40
CA CYS A 64 8.76 -3.83 -13.46
C CYS A 64 7.85 -4.90 -14.06
N MET A 65 6.94 -5.47 -13.25
CA MET A 65 6.06 -6.56 -13.65
C MET A 65 4.65 -6.10 -14.05
N GLY A 66 4.34 -4.80 -13.93
CA GLY A 66 3.00 -4.25 -14.21
C GLY A 66 1.93 -4.68 -13.20
N LEU A 67 2.34 -5.00 -11.97
CA LEU A 67 1.42 -5.39 -10.89
C LEU A 67 0.89 -4.15 -10.14
N PRO A 68 -0.30 -4.23 -9.53
CA PRO A 68 -0.86 -3.12 -8.75
C PRO A 68 0.02 -2.80 -7.53
N THR A 69 0.52 -1.56 -7.48
CA THR A 69 1.32 -1.02 -6.37
C THR A 69 0.48 -0.71 -5.12
N ARG A 70 -0.84 -0.56 -5.29
CA ARG A 70 -1.79 -0.23 -4.23
C ARG A 70 -1.62 -1.05 -2.95
N ARG A 71 -1.53 -2.38 -3.08
CA ARG A 71 -1.41 -3.28 -1.91
C ARG A 71 -0.13 -3.04 -1.12
N VAL A 72 0.98 -2.81 -1.84
CA VAL A 72 2.28 -2.50 -1.23
C VAL A 72 2.23 -1.15 -0.51
N LEU A 73 1.54 -0.15 -1.09
CA LEU A 73 1.38 1.17 -0.48
C LEU A 73 0.48 1.15 0.76
N GLU A 74 -0.64 0.42 0.72
CA GLU A 74 -1.51 0.23 1.88
C GLU A 74 -0.73 -0.42 3.04
N HIS A 75 0.04 -1.47 2.74
CA HIS A 75 0.89 -2.14 3.74
C HIS A 75 2.02 -1.23 4.24
N TRP A 76 2.68 -0.47 3.37
CA TRP A 76 3.71 0.50 3.75
C TRP A 76 3.12 1.57 4.69
N ALA A 77 1.96 2.13 4.35
CA ALA A 77 1.31 3.16 5.15
C ALA A 77 0.91 2.62 6.53
N ALA A 78 0.31 1.43 6.58
CA ALA A 78 -0.02 0.76 7.84
C ALA A 78 1.23 0.52 8.70
N ALA A 79 2.31 -0.01 8.12
CA ALA A 79 3.57 -0.25 8.83
C ALA A 79 4.23 1.06 9.31
N LYS A 80 4.14 2.13 8.53
CA LYS A 80 4.68 3.45 8.88
C LYS A 80 3.91 4.07 10.04
N VAL A 81 2.58 3.98 10.04
CA VAL A 81 1.75 4.48 11.14
C VAL A 81 1.93 3.65 12.41
N ALA A 82 2.04 2.33 12.30
CA ALA A 82 2.27 1.44 13.44
C ALA A 82 3.60 1.75 14.18
N LYS A 83 4.64 2.15 13.43
CA LYS A 83 5.95 2.55 13.99
C LYS A 83 6.04 4.02 14.40
N CYS A 84 5.02 4.82 14.12
CA CYS A 84 5.02 6.24 14.41
C CYS A 84 5.13 6.47 15.92
N ARG A 85 5.90 7.49 16.33
CA ARG A 85 5.96 8.01 17.70
C ARG A 85 4.96 9.17 17.85
N PRO A 86 4.44 9.44 19.07
CA PRO A 86 3.47 10.52 19.29
C PRO A 86 3.98 11.88 18.78
N ASP A 87 5.27 12.17 18.96
CA ASP A 87 5.89 13.44 18.54
C ASP A 87 5.99 13.58 17.01
N GLU A 88 5.98 12.46 16.29
CA GLU A 88 6.14 12.40 14.82
C GLU A 88 4.81 12.19 14.09
N GLU A 89 3.67 12.24 14.79
CA GLU A 89 2.36 11.92 14.21
C GLU A 89 1.98 12.86 13.06
N ALA A 90 2.25 14.16 13.21
CA ALA A 90 1.95 15.16 12.17
C ALA A 90 2.81 14.95 10.91
N ALA A 91 4.12 14.72 11.08
CA ALA A 91 5.03 14.45 9.97
C ALA A 91 4.67 13.12 9.27
N THR A 92 4.33 12.09 10.04
CA THR A 92 3.93 10.79 9.49
C THR A 92 2.63 10.89 8.72
N LEU A 93 1.64 11.61 9.25
CA LEU A 93 0.38 11.88 8.57
C LEU A 93 0.64 12.53 7.21
N GLN A 94 1.45 13.59 7.16
CA GLN A 94 1.73 14.33 5.94
C GLN A 94 2.40 13.45 4.87
N VAL A 95 3.41 12.67 5.25
CA VAL A 95 4.13 11.77 4.33
C VAL A 95 3.19 10.69 3.80
N VAL A 96 2.36 10.11 4.67
CA VAL A 96 1.40 9.06 4.29
C VAL A 96 0.32 9.64 3.38
N SER A 97 -0.27 10.80 3.71
CA SER A 97 -1.31 11.43 2.89
C SER A 97 -0.79 11.82 1.51
N GLN A 98 0.40 12.42 1.43
CA GLN A 98 1.01 12.79 0.14
C GLN A 98 1.25 11.57 -0.75
N ARG A 99 1.81 10.49 -0.18
CA ARG A 99 2.14 9.29 -0.96
C ARG A 99 0.91 8.49 -1.37
N LEU A 100 -0.16 8.50 -0.55
CA LEU A 100 -1.44 7.88 -0.90
C LEU A 100 -2.22 8.71 -1.92
N GLN A 101 -2.17 10.04 -1.85
CA GLN A 101 -2.84 10.92 -2.82
C GLN A 101 -2.18 10.88 -4.20
N ALA A 102 -0.88 10.61 -4.28
CA ALA A 102 -0.17 10.44 -5.55
C ALA A 102 -0.65 9.22 -6.36
N GLU A 103 -1.31 8.26 -5.72
CA GLU A 103 -1.66 6.97 -6.31
C GLU A 103 -3.19 6.79 -6.36
N PRO A 104 -3.80 6.89 -7.56
CA PRO A 104 -5.24 6.83 -7.68
C PRO A 104 -5.77 5.44 -7.30
N GLY A 105 -6.82 5.43 -6.47
CA GLY A 105 -7.56 4.21 -6.11
C GLY A 105 -7.14 3.55 -4.79
N VAL A 106 -6.14 4.08 -4.08
CA VAL A 106 -5.82 3.64 -2.72
C VAL A 106 -6.93 4.03 -1.75
N SER A 107 -7.21 3.17 -0.78
CA SER A 107 -8.23 3.39 0.25
C SER A 107 -7.57 3.87 1.54
N PHE A 108 -7.90 5.09 1.99
CA PHE A 108 -7.46 5.64 3.26
C PHE A 108 -8.13 4.91 4.44
N ALA A 109 -9.31 4.31 4.24
CA ALA A 109 -10.03 3.58 5.27
C ALA A 109 -9.23 2.40 5.84
N ASP A 110 -8.53 1.64 4.98
CA ASP A 110 -7.78 0.45 5.42
C ASP A 110 -6.56 0.86 6.26
N VAL A 111 -5.89 1.96 5.87
CA VAL A 111 -4.78 2.56 6.63
C VAL A 111 -5.27 3.16 7.95
N ALA A 112 -6.44 3.82 7.94
CA ALA A 112 -7.03 4.38 9.15
C ALA A 112 -7.45 3.30 10.16
N ALA A 113 -7.94 2.15 9.68
CA ALA A 113 -8.23 1.01 10.53
C ALA A 113 -6.96 0.47 11.21
N ALA A 114 -5.87 0.32 10.45
CA ALA A 114 -4.58 -0.09 11.00
C ALA A 114 -4.02 0.94 12.00
N ALA A 115 -4.18 2.24 11.73
CA ALA A 115 -3.82 3.32 12.63
C ALA A 115 -4.59 3.25 13.95
N HIS A 116 -5.90 3.00 13.87
CA HIS A 116 -6.75 2.85 15.05
C HIS A 116 -6.37 1.63 15.89
N ALA A 117 -6.14 0.48 15.24
CA ALA A 117 -5.69 -0.75 15.92
C ALA A 117 -4.32 -0.56 16.61
N SER A 118 -3.47 0.33 16.09
CA SER A 118 -2.17 0.69 16.68
C SER A 118 -2.28 1.77 17.78
N GLY A 119 -3.48 2.21 18.16
CA GLY A 119 -3.71 3.24 19.17
C GLY A 119 -3.50 4.69 18.67
N ARG A 120 -3.25 4.90 17.37
CA ARG A 120 -2.99 6.21 16.76
C ARG A 120 -4.29 6.88 16.29
N ALA A 121 -5.16 7.18 17.25
CA ALA A 121 -6.51 7.72 16.97
C ALA A 121 -6.50 9.02 16.15
N HIS A 122 -5.54 9.91 16.40
CA HIS A 122 -5.43 11.19 15.69
C HIS A 122 -5.11 11.00 14.19
N ILE A 123 -4.16 10.12 13.86
CA ILE A 123 -3.84 9.74 12.48
C ILE A 123 -5.04 9.06 11.81
N ALA A 124 -5.66 8.11 12.49
CA ALA A 124 -6.82 7.38 11.97
C ALA A 124 -7.97 8.32 11.57
N ARG A 125 -8.33 9.25 12.44
CA ARG A 125 -9.40 10.23 12.22
C ARG A 125 -9.07 11.19 11.07
N SER A 126 -7.81 11.62 10.99
CA SER A 126 -7.36 12.52 9.93
C SER A 126 -7.36 11.85 8.56
N LEU A 127 -6.91 10.59 8.46
CA LEU A 127 -6.97 9.82 7.23
C LEU A 127 -8.42 9.51 6.80
N LEU A 128 -9.31 9.20 7.75
CA LEU A 128 -10.73 8.97 7.47
C LEU A 128 -11.47 10.19 6.92
N ARG A 129 -11.05 11.40 7.29
CA ARG A 129 -11.63 12.63 6.73
C ARG A 129 -11.34 12.77 5.23
N LEU A 130 -10.20 12.24 4.77
CA LEU A 130 -9.80 12.25 3.37
C LEU A 130 -10.49 11.17 2.54
N GLU A 131 -11.07 10.13 3.16
CA GLU A 131 -11.75 9.06 2.44
C GLU A 131 -13.07 9.58 1.81
N PRO A 132 -13.21 9.54 0.47
CA PRO A 132 -14.43 9.97 -0.20
C PRO A 132 -15.54 8.91 -0.14
N ARG A 133 -15.19 7.64 0.10
CA ARG A 133 -16.13 6.51 0.05
C ARG A 133 -16.88 6.33 1.37
N LEU A 134 -18.11 6.84 1.43
CA LEU A 134 -18.96 6.77 2.62
C LEU A 134 -19.23 5.34 3.12
N ARG A 135 -19.41 4.38 2.20
CA ARG A 135 -19.64 2.95 2.53
C ARG A 135 -18.52 2.32 3.37
N ARG A 136 -17.28 2.78 3.20
CA ARG A 136 -16.12 2.33 4.01
C ARG A 136 -15.92 3.19 5.27
N LYS A 137 -16.25 4.48 5.16
CA LYS A 137 -16.10 5.47 6.23
C LYS A 137 -17.07 5.25 7.39
N VAL A 138 -18.36 5.03 7.12
CA VAL A 138 -19.40 4.93 8.17
C VAL A 138 -19.16 3.77 9.14
N PRO A 139 -18.91 2.52 8.68
CA PRO A 139 -18.62 1.42 9.60
C PRO A 139 -17.36 1.67 10.43
N LEU A 140 -16.33 2.28 9.83
CA LEU A 140 -15.08 2.55 10.54
C LEU A 140 -15.23 3.67 11.59
N LEU A 141 -16.00 4.72 11.30
CA LEU A 141 -16.32 5.75 12.29
C LEU A 141 -17.10 5.18 13.49
N LEU A 142 -18.01 4.23 13.25
CA LEU A 142 -18.71 3.53 14.33
C LEU A 142 -17.75 2.70 15.19
N GLN A 143 -16.81 1.97 14.57
CA GLN A 143 -15.76 1.23 15.29
C GLN A 143 -14.86 2.16 16.13
N MET A 144 -14.55 3.34 15.61
CA MET A 144 -13.76 4.36 16.31
C MET A 144 -14.54 5.13 17.39
N ARG A 145 -15.79 4.72 17.69
CA ARG A 145 -16.71 5.38 18.64
C ARG A 145 -17.05 6.83 18.26
N GLU A 146 -16.91 7.21 17.00
CA GLU A 146 -17.27 8.53 16.48
C GLU A 146 -18.71 8.54 15.93
N GLY A 147 -19.69 8.12 16.74
CA GLY A 147 -21.08 7.93 16.32
C GLY A 147 -21.74 9.18 15.73
N ALA A 148 -21.46 10.37 16.29
CA ALA A 148 -21.98 11.63 15.76
C ALA A 148 -21.45 11.94 14.35
N ALA A 149 -20.15 11.69 14.10
CA ALA A 149 -19.55 11.87 12.78
C ALA A 149 -20.03 10.80 11.79
N ALA A 150 -20.27 9.57 12.26
CA ALA A 150 -20.83 8.49 11.45
C ALA A 150 -22.26 8.82 10.99
N LEU A 151 -23.09 9.37 11.89
CA LEU A 151 -24.47 9.77 11.58
C LEU A 151 -24.50 10.89 10.54
N ASP A 152 -23.73 11.96 10.75
CA ASP A 152 -23.63 13.07 9.80
C ASP A 152 -23.11 12.61 8.42
N ALA A 153 -22.11 11.72 8.39
CA ALA A 153 -21.64 11.13 7.14
C ALA A 153 -22.69 10.23 6.45
N ALA A 154 -23.50 9.51 7.22
CA ALA A 154 -24.57 8.65 6.70
C ALA A 154 -25.73 9.48 6.14
N LEU A 155 -26.14 10.56 6.83
CA LEU A 155 -27.17 11.49 6.36
C LEU A 155 -26.75 12.12 5.04
N ARG A 156 -25.53 12.65 4.95
CA ARG A 156 -24.98 13.18 3.70
C ARG A 156 -24.90 12.14 2.59
N GLY A 157 -24.66 10.88 2.92
CA GLY A 157 -24.68 9.78 1.95
C GLY A 157 -26.07 9.42 1.47
N ALA A 158 -27.05 9.43 2.36
CA ALA A 158 -28.46 9.16 2.06
C ALA A 158 -29.04 10.24 1.15
N ASP A 159 -28.75 11.51 1.42
CA ASP A 159 -29.18 12.65 0.59
C ASP A 159 -28.60 12.58 -0.83
N LEU A 160 -27.43 11.96 -1.00
CA LEU A 160 -26.77 11.75 -2.30
C LEU A 160 -27.16 10.43 -2.98
N GLY A 161 -28.00 9.60 -2.36
CA GLY A 161 -28.40 8.28 -2.89
C GLY A 161 -27.24 7.27 -2.99
N LEU A 162 -26.18 7.44 -2.19
CA LEU A 162 -24.93 6.67 -2.29
C LEU A 162 -24.86 5.44 -1.36
N VAL A 163 -25.86 5.24 -0.50
CA VAL A 163 -25.94 4.16 0.52
C VAL A 163 -26.80 3.01 0.02
#